data_AF-A0AAW8PZX8-F1
#
_entry.id   AF-A0AAW8PZX8-F1
#
_cell.length_a   1.000
_cell.length_b   1.000
_cell.length_c   1.000
_cell.angle_alpha   90.00
_cell.angle_beta   90.00
_cell.angle_gamma   90.00
#
_symmetry.space_group_name_H-M   'P 1'
#
loop_
_entity.id
_entity.type
_entity.pdbx_description
1 polymer ?
#
loop_
_entity_poly.entity_id
_entity_poly.type
_entity_poly.pdbx_seq_one_letter_code
_entity_poly.pdbx_strand_id
1 'polypeptide(L)'
;MISNNNSSQNLGFTPIDHEEVFNLSPKLKDLFEKLGEFDVHFKQPDHVKVSIENNQRLIQGSMTMPHSPEIVDFELSTDYLMTNANLITMTRIDGSEIWGDNISVSNEMKITNPNELKSELTNAMSYSASETSMQNTKSLDDASHSLDKQIEMKNQHLQKHQNKPESIDPKYAEQVNPRRLMH
;
A
#
# COMPACT_ATOMS: atom_id res chain seq x y z
N MET A 1 -7.17 -22.14 -19.95
CA MET A 1 -6.35 -22.34 -18.75
C MET A 1 -5.87 -20.97 -18.34
N ILE A 2 -6.55 -20.36 -17.37
CA ILE A 2 -6.22 -19.01 -16.86
C ILE A 2 -5.13 -19.22 -15.82
N SER A 3 -3.96 -18.63 -16.04
CA SER A 3 -2.84 -18.71 -15.10
C SER A 3 -3.22 -18.02 -13.80
N ASN A 4 -3.34 -18.81 -12.73
CA ASN A 4 -3.27 -18.33 -11.36
C ASN A 4 -1.85 -17.82 -11.09
N ASN A 5 -1.55 -16.58 -11.47
CA ASN A 5 -0.43 -15.87 -10.87
C ASN A 5 -0.97 -15.26 -9.58
N ASN A 6 -0.72 -15.94 -8.46
CA ASN A 6 -0.91 -15.40 -7.12
C ASN A 6 -0.10 -14.11 -6.98
N SER A 7 -0.71 -12.95 -7.19
CA SER A 7 -0.38 -11.79 -6.37
C SER A 7 -0.98 -12.10 -4.99
N SER A 8 -0.16 -12.56 -4.06
CA SER A 8 -0.56 -12.72 -2.66
C SER A 8 -0.61 -11.34 -1.98
N GLN A 9 -1.34 -10.40 -2.58
CA GLN A 9 -1.65 -9.11 -2.00
C GLN A 9 -2.72 -9.31 -0.93
N ASN A 10 -2.49 -8.75 0.25
CA ASN A 10 -3.44 -8.86 1.33
C ASN A 10 -4.62 -7.92 1.05
N LEU A 11 -5.73 -8.49 0.59
CA LEU A 11 -6.94 -7.72 0.30
C LEU A 11 -7.65 -7.21 1.56
N GLY A 12 -7.36 -7.78 2.73
CA GLY A 12 -8.07 -7.47 3.98
C GLY A 12 -9.49 -8.04 4.05
N PHE A 13 -9.88 -8.92 3.11
CA PHE A 13 -11.14 -9.66 3.10
C PHE A 13 -11.03 -10.95 2.28
N THR A 14 -12.03 -11.84 2.38
CA THR A 14 -12.17 -13.03 1.52
C THR A 14 -13.03 -12.70 0.30
N PRO A 15 -12.52 -12.83 -0.93
CA PRO A 15 -13.29 -12.53 -2.13
C PRO A 15 -14.52 -13.42 -2.31
N ILE A 16 -15.59 -12.85 -2.87
CA ILE A 16 -16.80 -13.56 -3.30
C ILE A 16 -16.80 -13.79 -4.82
N ASP A 17 -17.69 -14.67 -5.29
CA ASP A 17 -17.81 -14.98 -6.72
C ASP A 17 -18.30 -13.75 -7.51
N HIS A 18 -17.69 -13.54 -8.67
CA HIS A 18 -18.04 -12.48 -9.60
C HIS A 18 -19.46 -12.67 -10.14
N GLU A 19 -19.92 -13.91 -10.35
CA GLU A 19 -21.27 -14.18 -10.84
C GLU A 19 -22.34 -13.68 -9.85
N GLU A 20 -22.11 -13.83 -8.54
CA GLU A 20 -23.03 -13.33 -7.51
C GLU A 20 -23.21 -11.81 -7.60
N VAL A 21 -22.13 -11.08 -7.90
CA VAL A 21 -22.13 -9.63 -8.03
C VAL A 21 -22.77 -9.18 -9.36
N PHE A 22 -22.44 -9.84 -10.47
CA PHE A 22 -22.97 -9.47 -11.78
C PHE A 22 -24.46 -9.78 -11.94
N ASN A 23 -24.99 -10.73 -11.18
CA ASN A 23 -26.44 -10.94 -11.07
C ASN A 23 -27.18 -9.74 -10.47
N LEU A 24 -26.49 -8.88 -9.69
CA LEU A 24 -27.07 -7.65 -9.13
C LEU A 24 -27.13 -6.51 -10.15
N SER A 25 -26.18 -6.46 -11.09
CA SER A 25 -26.13 -5.46 -12.16
C SER A 25 -25.31 -5.98 -13.35
N PRO A 26 -25.96 -6.53 -14.40
CA PRO A 26 -25.26 -7.17 -15.51
C PRO A 26 -24.32 -6.24 -16.29
N LYS A 27 -24.61 -4.93 -16.30
CA LYS A 27 -23.74 -3.94 -16.96
C LYS A 27 -22.36 -3.80 -16.30
N LEU A 28 -22.22 -4.22 -15.05
CA LEU A 28 -20.93 -4.24 -14.38
C LEU A 28 -20.01 -5.32 -14.93
N LYS A 29 -20.57 -6.45 -15.40
CA LYS A 29 -19.79 -7.50 -16.04
C LYS A 29 -19.02 -6.94 -17.23
N ASP A 30 -19.74 -6.32 -18.17
CA ASP A 30 -19.15 -5.70 -19.35
C ASP A 30 -18.13 -4.60 -19.00
N LEU A 31 -18.28 -3.95 -17.85
CA LEU A 31 -17.39 -2.90 -17.39
C LEU A 31 -16.09 -3.45 -16.81
N PHE A 32 -16.20 -4.38 -15.86
CA PHE A 32 -15.04 -4.96 -15.18
C PHE A 32 -14.25 -5.88 -16.11
N GLU A 33 -14.89 -6.54 -17.07
CA GLU A 33 -14.19 -7.23 -18.16
C GLU A 33 -13.38 -6.27 -19.05
N LYS A 34 -13.83 -5.02 -19.21
CA LYS A 34 -13.11 -3.96 -19.96
C LYS A 34 -12.04 -3.24 -19.16
N LEU A 35 -11.96 -3.48 -17.85
CA LEU A 35 -10.91 -2.99 -16.96
C LEU A 35 -9.67 -3.90 -16.98
N GLY A 36 -9.62 -4.90 -17.88
CA GLY A 36 -8.72 -6.07 -17.90
C GLY A 36 -7.19 -5.89 -17.81
N GLU A 37 -6.69 -4.70 -17.49
CA GLU A 37 -5.35 -4.48 -16.93
C GLU A 37 -5.33 -4.59 -15.39
N PHE A 38 -6.50 -4.59 -14.74
CA PHE A 38 -6.68 -4.66 -13.29
C PHE A 38 -7.32 -5.98 -12.86
N ASP A 39 -6.79 -6.56 -11.79
CA ASP A 39 -7.42 -7.68 -11.09
C ASP A 39 -8.44 -7.10 -10.10
N VAL A 40 -9.71 -7.48 -10.28
CA VAL A 40 -10.85 -6.98 -9.49
C VAL A 40 -11.31 -8.09 -8.57
N HIS A 41 -11.45 -7.78 -7.29
CA HIS A 41 -11.94 -8.70 -6.27
C HIS A 41 -13.13 -8.09 -5.55
N PHE A 42 -14.22 -8.85 -5.39
CA PHE A 42 -15.43 -8.37 -4.72
C PHE A 42 -15.54 -8.90 -3.30
N LYS A 43 -16.17 -8.11 -2.43
CA LYS A 43 -16.41 -8.43 -1.01
C LYS A 43 -17.91 -8.48 -0.73
N GLN A 44 -18.31 -9.31 0.23
CA GLN A 44 -19.66 -9.24 0.78
C GLN A 44 -19.89 -7.89 1.50
N PRO A 45 -20.96 -7.13 1.19
CA PRO A 45 -21.20 -5.84 1.82
C PRO A 45 -21.50 -5.96 3.33
N ASP A 46 -20.83 -5.17 4.18
CA ASP A 46 -21.03 -5.22 5.65
C ASP A 46 -22.36 -4.58 6.08
N HIS A 47 -22.88 -3.65 5.28
CA HIS A 47 -24.09 -2.88 5.60
C HIS A 47 -25.06 -2.86 4.41
N VAL A 48 -25.81 -3.95 4.23
CA VAL A 48 -26.88 -4.06 3.20
C VAL A 48 -28.06 -3.10 3.46
N LYS A 49 -28.08 -2.37 4.58
CA LYS A 49 -29.28 -1.64 5.05
C LYS A 49 -29.50 -0.23 4.50
N VAL A 50 -28.56 0.39 3.77
CA VAL A 50 -28.72 1.80 3.33
C VAL A 50 -29.23 1.95 1.88
N SER A 51 -29.34 0.88 1.09
CA SER A 51 -29.75 0.99 -0.32
C SER A 51 -31.24 0.74 -0.62
N ILE A 52 -32.06 0.55 0.43
CA ILE A 52 -33.46 0.12 0.28
C ILE A 52 -34.39 1.28 -0.14
N GLU A 53 -34.08 2.53 0.24
CA GLU A 53 -34.97 3.66 -0.06
C GLU A 53 -34.93 4.10 -1.55
N ASN A 54 -33.88 3.75 -2.31
CA ASN A 54 -33.70 4.18 -3.70
C ASN A 54 -33.55 3.04 -4.73
N ASN A 55 -33.89 1.80 -4.36
CA ASN A 55 -33.69 0.60 -5.19
C ASN A 55 -32.23 0.43 -5.68
N GLN A 56 -31.27 0.91 -4.89
CA GLN A 56 -29.85 0.75 -5.19
C GLN A 56 -29.35 -0.59 -4.61
N ARG A 57 -28.20 -1.03 -5.07
CA ARG A 57 -27.45 -2.20 -4.64
C ARG A 57 -26.05 -1.73 -4.29
N LEU A 58 -25.57 -2.18 -3.14
CA LEU A 58 -24.22 -1.88 -2.69
C LEU A 58 -23.27 -2.98 -3.16
N ILE A 59 -22.18 -2.57 -3.80
CA ILE A 59 -21.12 -3.46 -4.28
C ILE A 59 -19.81 -2.92 -3.72
N GLN A 60 -19.05 -3.79 -3.08
CA GLN A 60 -17.76 -3.44 -2.49
C GLN A 60 -16.69 -4.36 -3.07
N GLY A 61 -15.48 -3.85 -3.19
CA GLY A 61 -14.36 -4.62 -3.67
C GLY A 61 -13.05 -3.85 -3.67
N SER A 62 -12.05 -4.45 -4.28
CA SER A 62 -10.73 -3.87 -4.47
C SER A 62 -10.21 -4.17 -5.87
N MET A 63 -9.47 -3.22 -6.42
CA MET A 63 -8.73 -3.34 -7.68
C MET A 63 -7.24 -3.36 -7.39
N THR A 64 -6.53 -4.25 -8.07
CA THR A 64 -5.09 -4.42 -7.96
C THR A 64 -4.43 -4.49 -9.34
N MET A 65 -3.13 -4.21 -9.41
CA MET A 65 -2.33 -4.43 -10.62
C MET A 65 -1.27 -5.49 -10.37
N PRO A 66 -0.98 -6.38 -11.34
CA PRO A 66 0.06 -7.40 -11.23
C PRO A 66 1.48 -6.86 -10.91
N HIS A 67 1.72 -5.57 -11.13
CA HIS A 67 3.03 -4.94 -11.00
C HIS A 67 3.03 -3.70 -10.09
N SER A 68 1.93 -3.42 -9.37
CA SER A 68 1.87 -2.32 -8.41
C SER A 68 1.52 -2.85 -7.01
N PRO A 69 2.19 -2.40 -5.95
CA PRO A 69 1.80 -2.66 -4.57
C PRO A 69 0.57 -1.84 -4.15
N GLU A 70 -0.20 -1.30 -5.08
CA GLU A 70 -1.36 -0.49 -4.74
C GLU A 70 -2.65 -1.27 -4.89
N ILE A 71 -3.53 -0.99 -3.94
CA ILE A 71 -4.87 -1.54 -3.90
C ILE A 71 -5.81 -0.35 -3.85
N VAL A 72 -6.73 -0.25 -4.81
CA VAL A 72 -7.83 0.71 -4.72
C VAL A 72 -9.07 -0.01 -4.27
N ASP A 73 -9.53 0.29 -3.08
CA ASP A 73 -10.83 -0.14 -2.58
C ASP A 73 -11.92 0.73 -3.20
N PHE A 74 -13.06 0.11 -3.47
CA PHE A 74 -14.21 0.82 -3.98
C PHE A 74 -15.51 0.38 -3.29
N GLU A 75 -16.41 1.33 -3.15
CA GLU A 75 -17.80 1.13 -2.81
C GLU A 75 -18.67 1.77 -3.88
N LEU A 76 -19.52 0.96 -4.51
CA LEU A 76 -20.40 1.35 -5.59
C LEU A 76 -21.86 1.11 -5.17
N SER A 77 -22.63 2.19 -5.04
CA SER A 77 -24.09 2.12 -4.89
C SER A 77 -24.75 2.36 -6.24
N THR A 78 -25.40 1.36 -6.81
CA THR A 78 -26.02 1.47 -8.15
C THR A 78 -27.29 0.66 -8.30
N ASP A 79 -28.17 1.03 -9.23
CA ASP A 79 -29.33 0.23 -9.61
C ASP A 79 -28.96 -0.86 -10.65
N TYR A 80 -29.91 -1.76 -10.92
CA TYR A 80 -29.70 -2.89 -11.85
C TYR A 80 -29.25 -2.46 -13.27
N LEU A 81 -29.65 -1.26 -13.71
CA LEU A 81 -29.34 -0.73 -15.05
C LEU A 81 -28.18 0.28 -15.05
N MET A 82 -27.56 0.56 -13.90
CA MET A 82 -26.56 1.62 -13.72
C MET A 82 -27.00 2.98 -14.27
N THR A 83 -28.25 3.37 -14.04
CA THR A 83 -28.76 4.70 -14.40
C THR A 83 -28.31 5.77 -13.41
N ASN A 84 -28.11 5.36 -12.15
CA ASN A 84 -27.54 6.21 -11.11
C ASN A 84 -26.57 5.37 -10.30
N ALA A 85 -25.31 5.78 -10.30
CA ALA A 85 -24.27 5.17 -9.50
C ALA A 85 -23.61 6.24 -8.63
N ASN A 86 -23.31 5.90 -7.37
CA ASN A 86 -22.40 6.66 -6.53
C ASN A 86 -21.19 5.76 -6.27
N LEU A 87 -20.01 6.27 -6.59
CA LEU A 87 -18.75 5.59 -6.37
C LEU A 87 -17.98 6.31 -5.28
N ILE A 88 -17.45 5.55 -4.34
CA ILE A 88 -16.42 5.96 -3.39
C ILE A 88 -15.19 5.10 -3.67
N THR A 89 -14.02 5.72 -3.75
CA THR A 89 -12.74 5.02 -3.89
C THR A 89 -11.80 5.40 -2.76
N MET A 90 -10.94 4.48 -2.36
CA MET A 90 -9.91 4.67 -1.33
C MET A 90 -8.64 3.93 -1.76
N THR A 91 -7.49 4.58 -1.61
CA THR A 91 -6.20 4.00 -2.03
C THR A 91 -5.45 3.46 -0.82
N ARG A 92 -5.00 2.21 -0.90
CA ARG A 92 -4.14 1.56 0.08
C ARG A 92 -2.80 1.19 -0.54
N ILE A 93 -1.76 1.28 0.27
CA ILE A 93 -0.44 0.74 -0.03
C ILE A 93 -0.40 -0.68 0.54
N ASP A 94 0.03 -1.65 -0.27
CA ASP A 94 0.10 -3.08 0.06
C ASP A 94 0.72 -3.31 1.44
N GLY A 95 0.02 -4.09 2.27
CA GLY A 95 0.39 -4.38 3.65
C GLY A 95 -0.65 -3.99 4.71
N SER A 96 -1.71 -3.24 4.37
CA SER A 96 -2.80 -3.02 5.33
C SER A 96 -3.70 -4.26 5.43
N GLU A 97 -3.85 -4.80 6.64
CA GLU A 97 -4.67 -5.98 6.89
C GLU A 97 -6.18 -5.68 6.85
N ILE A 98 -6.55 -4.40 6.76
CA ILE A 98 -7.92 -3.92 6.94
C ILE A 98 -8.36 -3.19 5.65
N TRP A 99 -9.45 -3.67 5.06
CA TRP A 99 -10.13 -3.03 3.93
C TRP A 99 -10.66 -1.65 4.35
N GLY A 100 -10.46 -0.64 3.51
CA GLY A 100 -10.87 0.73 3.77
C GLY A 100 -10.07 1.46 4.85
N ASP A 101 -8.96 0.90 5.34
CA ASP A 101 -8.10 1.54 6.34
C ASP A 101 -6.76 2.02 5.75
N ASN A 102 -6.38 3.25 6.12
CA ASN A 102 -5.28 4.10 5.61
C ASN A 102 -5.44 4.79 4.23
N ILE A 103 -4.95 6.05 4.21
CA ILE A 103 -4.92 7.08 3.15
C ILE A 103 -6.29 7.40 2.51
N SER A 104 -7.02 8.31 3.16
CA SER A 104 -8.34 8.78 2.75
C SER A 104 -8.27 9.91 1.73
N VAL A 105 -8.14 9.56 0.45
CA VAL A 105 -8.71 10.38 -0.64
C VAL A 105 -10.03 9.72 -1.03
N SER A 106 -11.10 10.08 -0.33
CA SER A 106 -12.45 9.63 -0.66
C SER A 106 -13.00 10.49 -1.78
N ASN A 107 -13.08 9.96 -2.99
CA ASN A 107 -13.76 10.62 -4.10
C ASN A 107 -15.18 10.06 -4.20
N GLU A 108 -16.17 10.83 -3.74
CA GLU A 108 -17.58 10.54 -3.99
C GLU A 108 -17.98 11.15 -5.34
N MET A 109 -18.39 10.31 -6.28
CA MET A 109 -18.82 10.77 -7.60
C MET A 109 -20.13 10.13 -8.02
N LYS A 110 -21.03 10.97 -8.58
CA LYS A 110 -22.21 10.50 -9.28
C LYS A 110 -21.83 10.08 -10.70
N ILE A 111 -22.01 8.81 -10.99
CA ILE A 111 -21.77 8.21 -12.29
C ILE A 111 -23.11 7.97 -13.00
N THR A 112 -23.18 8.38 -14.27
CA THR A 112 -24.40 8.27 -15.08
C THR A 112 -24.31 7.22 -16.18
N ASN A 113 -23.10 6.71 -16.46
CA ASN A 113 -22.88 5.66 -17.44
C ASN A 113 -21.64 4.80 -17.14
N PRO A 114 -21.54 3.60 -17.73
CA PRO A 114 -20.40 2.70 -17.47
C PRO A 114 -19.03 3.26 -17.91
N ASN A 115 -18.95 4.07 -18.96
CA ASN A 115 -17.65 4.57 -19.42
C ASN A 115 -17.04 5.57 -18.43
N GLU A 116 -17.88 6.40 -17.80
CA GLU A 116 -17.50 7.24 -16.66
C GLU A 116 -16.96 6.40 -15.51
N LEU A 117 -17.68 5.34 -15.08
CA LEU A 117 -17.19 4.46 -14.00
C LEU A 117 -15.82 3.85 -14.34
N LYS A 118 -15.64 3.36 -15.57
CA LYS A 118 -14.36 2.82 -16.02
C LYS A 118 -13.25 3.87 -15.93
N SER A 119 -13.51 5.08 -16.44
CA SER A 119 -12.55 6.18 -16.42
C SER A 119 -12.13 6.52 -15.00
N GLU A 120 -13.10 6.64 -14.08
CA GLU A 120 -12.82 7.01 -12.70
C GLU A 120 -12.02 5.94 -11.94
N LEU A 121 -12.38 4.66 -12.09
CA LEU A 121 -11.61 3.57 -11.49
C LEU A 121 -10.18 3.50 -12.05
N THR A 122 -10.00 3.73 -13.36
CA THR A 122 -8.68 3.79 -14.00
C THR A 122 -7.87 4.99 -13.50
N ASN A 123 -8.51 6.14 -13.33
CA ASN A 123 -7.90 7.35 -12.80
C ASN A 123 -7.48 7.16 -11.34
N ALA A 124 -8.34 6.59 -10.50
CA ALA A 124 -8.04 6.31 -9.09
C ALA A 124 -6.77 5.46 -8.95
N MET A 125 -6.64 4.41 -9.77
CA MET A 125 -5.43 3.57 -9.84
C MET A 125 -4.20 4.31 -10.39
N SER A 126 -4.37 5.32 -11.26
CA SER A 126 -3.24 6.08 -11.81
C SER A 126 -2.73 7.13 -10.81
N TYR A 127 -3.65 7.73 -10.04
CA TYR A 127 -3.30 8.67 -8.98
C TYR A 127 -2.65 7.97 -7.80
N SER A 128 -3.11 6.77 -7.43
CA SER A 128 -2.43 5.96 -6.40
C SER A 128 -0.97 5.74 -6.75
N ALA A 129 -0.68 5.36 -8.00
CA ALA A 129 0.67 5.07 -8.51
C ALA A 129 1.62 6.24 -8.29
N SER A 130 1.09 7.44 -8.53
CA SER A 130 1.83 8.68 -8.42
C SER A 130 2.07 9.06 -6.95
N GLU A 131 1.05 8.97 -6.09
CA GLU A 131 1.16 9.35 -4.68
C GLU A 131 2.09 8.42 -3.90
N THR A 132 2.00 7.10 -4.10
CA THR A 132 2.90 6.13 -3.45
C THR A 132 4.34 6.32 -3.91
N SER A 133 4.55 6.57 -5.21
CA SER A 133 5.89 6.88 -5.74
C SER A 133 6.50 8.10 -5.04
N MET A 134 5.71 9.16 -4.83
CA MET A 134 6.16 10.36 -4.10
C MET A 134 6.42 10.11 -2.61
N GLN A 135 5.63 9.26 -1.95
CA GLN A 135 5.85 8.89 -0.55
C GLN A 135 7.11 8.05 -0.38
N ASN A 136 7.35 7.09 -1.28
CA ASN A 136 8.55 6.25 -1.27
C ASN A 136 9.82 7.08 -1.48
N THR A 137 9.82 8.03 -2.42
CA THR A 137 10.97 8.92 -2.63
C THR A 137 11.26 9.76 -1.39
N LYS A 138 10.22 10.31 -0.75
CA LYS A 138 10.39 11.10 0.48
C LYS A 138 10.97 10.27 1.63
N SER A 139 10.49 9.04 1.81
CA SER A 139 11.02 8.13 2.84
C SER A 139 12.48 7.75 2.59
N LEU A 140 12.87 7.54 1.33
CA LEU A 140 14.26 7.29 0.96
C LEU A 140 15.15 8.51 1.21
N ASP A 141 14.68 9.72 0.88
CA ASP A 141 15.40 10.96 1.14
C ASP A 141 15.63 11.17 2.65
N ASP A 142 14.60 10.93 3.47
CA ASP A 142 14.70 11.02 4.94
C ASP A 142 15.68 9.99 5.50
N ALA A 143 15.67 8.75 4.99
CA ALA A 143 16.61 7.71 5.37
C ALA A 143 18.05 8.06 4.97
N SER A 144 18.24 8.58 3.76
CA SER A 144 19.55 9.05 3.28
C SER A 144 20.08 10.17 4.16
N HIS A 145 19.26 11.16 4.49
CA HIS A 145 19.65 12.27 5.35
C HIS A 145 20.06 11.82 6.76
N SER A 146 19.35 10.83 7.32
CA SER A 146 19.68 10.21 8.60
C SER A 146 21.05 9.50 8.56
N LEU A 147 21.34 8.78 7.48
CA LEU A 147 22.63 8.10 7.29
C LEU A 147 23.78 9.10 7.17
N ASP A 148 23.61 10.17 6.40
CA ASP A 148 24.62 11.24 6.25
C ASP A 148 24.98 11.85 7.60
N LYS A 149 23.97 12.12 8.43
CA LYS A 149 24.17 12.64 9.80
C LYS A 149 24.94 11.66 10.68
N GLN A 150 24.67 10.36 10.58
CA GLN A 150 25.42 9.35 11.34
C GLN A 150 26.88 9.24 10.89
N ILE A 151 27.13 9.32 9.58
CA ILE A 151 28.48 9.35 9.01
C ILE A 151 29.23 10.58 9.52
N GLU A 152 28.60 11.75 9.52
CA GLU A 152 29.19 12.98 10.03
C GLU A 152 29.56 12.87 11.52
N MET A 153 28.64 12.39 12.37
CA MET A 153 28.91 12.18 13.79
C MET A 153 30.08 11.20 14.02
N LYS A 154 30.14 10.11 13.23
CA LYS A 154 31.22 9.13 13.32
C LYS A 154 32.56 9.73 12.90
N ASN A 155 32.58 10.54 11.84
CA ASN A 155 33.78 11.24 11.39
C ASN A 155 34.26 12.27 12.43
N GLN A 156 33.36 13.02 13.05
CA GLN A 156 33.70 13.94 14.14
C GLN A 156 34.27 13.19 15.37
N HIS A 157 33.72 12.02 15.70
CA HIS A 157 34.24 11.18 16.79
C HIS A 157 35.64 10.67 16.47
N LEU A 158 35.88 10.16 15.26
CA LEU A 158 37.20 9.70 14.81
C LEU A 158 38.25 10.81 14.85
N GLN A 159 37.90 12.03 14.44
CA GLN A 159 38.80 13.19 14.55
C GLN A 159 39.16 13.54 16.00
N LYS A 160 38.21 13.41 16.94
CA LYS A 160 38.46 13.66 18.37
C LYS A 160 39.38 12.61 19.00
N HIS A 161 39.42 11.39 18.45
CA HIS A 161 40.21 10.28 18.98
C HIS A 161 41.55 10.04 18.27
N GLN A 162 41.84 10.72 17.16
CA GLN A 162 43.14 10.61 16.47
C GLN A 162 44.31 11.34 17.17
N ASN A 163 44.06 12.22 18.15
CA ASN A 163 45.10 13.09 18.74
C ASN A 163 45.45 12.82 20.22
N LYS A 164 45.08 11.66 20.78
CA LYS A 164 45.54 11.27 22.13
C LYS A 164 46.54 10.11 22.02
N PRO A 165 47.85 10.35 22.14
CA PRO A 165 48.77 9.25 22.40
C PRO A 165 48.41 8.66 23.77
N GLU A 166 48.12 7.35 23.80
CA GLU A 166 47.95 6.62 25.05
C GLU A 166 49.23 6.76 25.87
N SER A 167 49.19 7.51 26.97
CA SER A 167 50.26 7.48 27.95
C SER A 167 50.16 6.16 28.68
N ILE A 168 51.01 5.20 28.31
CA ILE A 168 51.16 3.94 29.04
C ILE A 168 51.69 4.30 30.44
N ASP A 169 50.90 4.00 31.47
CA ASP A 169 51.31 4.12 32.86
C ASP A 169 52.45 3.12 33.14
N PRO A 170 53.68 3.57 33.47
CA PRO A 170 54.82 2.67 33.65
C PRO A 170 54.64 1.69 34.81
N LYS A 171 53.66 1.88 35.71
CA LYS A 171 53.39 0.94 36.81
C LYS A 171 52.69 -0.35 36.38
N TYR A 172 52.06 -0.40 35.21
CA TYR A 172 51.42 -1.62 34.71
C TYR A 172 52.39 -2.58 34.00
N ALA A 173 53.57 -2.10 33.58
CA ALA A 173 54.54 -2.94 32.86
C ALA A 173 55.32 -3.91 33.78
N GLU A 174 55.45 -3.59 35.08
CA GLU A 174 56.22 -4.41 36.02
C GLU A 174 55.41 -5.55 36.69
N GLN A 175 54.08 -5.50 36.65
CA GLN A 175 53.24 -6.51 37.33
C GLN A 175 52.93 -7.76 36.49
N VAL A 176 53.26 -7.80 35.20
CA VAL A 176 52.81 -8.87 34.29
C VAL A 176 53.94 -9.82 33.85
N ASN A 177 55.14 -9.79 34.46
CA ASN A 177 56.22 -10.67 34.02
C ASN A 177 57.07 -11.31 35.12
N PRO A 178 56.56 -12.32 35.86
CA PRO A 178 57.39 -13.16 36.71
C PRO A 178 57.83 -14.40 35.92
N ARG A 179 58.65 -14.26 34.86
CA ARG A 179 59.39 -15.39 34.24
C ARG A 179 60.42 -14.90 33.20
N ARG A 180 61.52 -14.32 33.67
CA ARG A 180 62.81 -14.31 32.94
C ARG A 180 63.98 -13.91 33.85
N LEU A 181 64.21 -14.70 34.90
CA LEU A 181 65.50 -14.76 35.57
C LEU A 181 65.82 -16.24 35.84
N MET A 182 66.31 -16.89 34.79
CA MET A 182 67.15 -18.07 34.86
C MET A 182 68.25 -17.83 33.84
N HIS A 183 69.30 -17.13 34.27
CA HIS A 183 70.71 -17.36 33.97
C HIS A 183 71.55 -16.46 34.86
#